data_AF-A0A847XBX3-F1
#
_entry.id   AF-A0A847XBX3-F1
#
_cell.length_a   1.000
_cell.length_b   1.000
_cell.length_c   1.000
_cell.angle_alpha   90.00
_cell.angle_beta   90.00
_cell.angle_gamma   90.00
#
_symmetry.space_group_name_H-M   'P 1'
#
loop_
_entity.id
_entity.type
_entity.pdbx_description
1 polymer ?
#
loop_
_entity_poly.entity_id
_entity_poly.type
_entity_poly.pdbx_seq_one_letter_code
_entity_poly.pdbx_strand_id
1 'polypeptide(L)'
;MITIQLTNDLLDETEIQKLMTLFNCQSDEEFNLALKNVILAALTEYKEMLLGKGLPTRADEIKQHRLFHLVKHYFQGVMPTEAEVSSMFQLTETESRA
;
A
#
# COMPACT_ATOMS: atom_id res chain seq x y z
N MET A 1 -13.73 10.83 -17.09
CA MET A 1 -12.49 10.78 -16.28
C MET A 1 -12.89 10.91 -14.82
N ILE A 2 -12.37 10.08 -13.93
CA ILE A 2 -12.67 10.13 -12.49
C ILE A 2 -11.47 10.76 -11.77
N THR A 3 -11.72 11.72 -10.88
CA THR A 3 -10.71 12.38 -10.04
C THR A 3 -11.04 12.14 -8.57
N ILE A 4 -10.05 11.75 -7.77
CA ILE A 4 -10.17 11.59 -6.32
C ILE A 4 -9.34 12.70 -5.67
N GLN A 5 -9.94 13.44 -4.75
CA GLN A 5 -9.27 14.43 -3.92
C GLN A 5 -9.32 13.95 -2.48
N LEU A 6 -8.15 13.93 -1.83
CA LEU A 6 -8.04 13.62 -0.41
C LEU A 6 -8.09 14.95 0.34
N THR A 7 -8.97 15.03 1.32
CA THR A 7 -9.23 16.23 2.12
C THR A 7 -8.85 15.97 3.58
N ASN A 8 -8.62 17.03 4.35
CA ASN A 8 -8.11 16.96 5.73
C ASN A 8 -9.08 16.30 6.73
N ASP A 9 -10.32 16.01 6.32
CA ASP A 9 -11.29 15.20 7.06
C ASP A 9 -11.00 13.70 6.97
N LEU A 10 -10.23 13.26 5.96
CA LEU A 10 -9.83 11.86 5.79
C LEU A 10 -8.52 11.53 6.48
N LEU A 11 -7.57 12.46 6.47
CA LEU A 11 -6.26 12.34 7.13
C LEU A 11 -5.96 13.65 7.86
N ASP A 12 -5.82 13.58 9.17
CA ASP A 12 -5.39 14.75 9.94
C ASP A 12 -3.87 14.99 9.83
N GLU A 13 -3.39 16.15 10.29
CA GLU A 13 -1.97 16.49 10.23
C GLU A 13 -1.08 15.48 10.97
N THR A 14 -1.56 14.89 12.07
CA THR A 14 -0.81 13.90 12.85
C THR A 14 -0.68 12.59 12.10
N GLU A 15 -1.74 12.14 11.44
CA GLU A 15 -1.76 10.95 10.60
C GLU A 15 -0.88 11.13 9.37
N ILE A 16 -0.91 12.31 8.73
CA ILE A 16 -0.02 12.65 7.61
C ILE A 16 1.44 12.53 8.04
N GLN A 17 1.84 13.13 9.17
CA GLN A 17 3.22 13.07 9.64
C GLN A 17 3.68 11.63 9.95
N LYS A 18 2.81 10.80 10.51
CA LYS A 18 3.10 9.38 10.75
C LYS A 18 3.31 8.62 9.45
N LEU A 19 2.45 8.84 8.45
CA LEU A 19 2.56 8.17 7.16
C LEU A 19 3.77 8.66 6.35
N MET A 20 4.10 9.95 6.40
CA MET A 20 5.33 10.48 5.80
C MET A 20 6.57 9.81 6.38
N THR A 21 6.61 9.64 7.71
CA THR A 21 7.70 8.92 8.39
C THR A 21 7.76 7.46 7.95
N LEU A 22 6.61 6.78 7.89
CA LEU A 22 6.53 5.37 7.48
C LEU A 22 6.94 5.15 6.02
N PHE A 23 6.58 6.04 5.11
CA PHE A 23 6.97 6.00 3.70
C PHE A 23 8.37 6.57 3.44
N ASN A 24 9.03 7.12 4.48
CA ASN A 24 10.31 7.81 4.38
C ASN A 24 10.30 8.98 3.38
N CYS A 25 9.18 9.71 3.29
CA CYS A 25 9.02 10.86 2.42
C CYS A 25 9.57 12.13 3.08
N GLN A 26 10.32 12.92 2.32
CA GLN A 26 10.92 14.19 2.75
C GLN A 26 10.14 15.42 2.26
N SER A 27 9.17 15.22 1.35
CA SER A 27 8.35 16.27 0.76
C SER A 27 6.91 15.84 0.56
N ASP A 28 6.02 16.82 0.41
CA ASP A 28 4.62 16.59 0.10
C ASP A 28 4.45 15.95 -1.29
N GLU A 29 5.31 16.27 -2.27
CA GLU A 29 5.25 15.62 -3.58
C GLU A 29 5.56 14.11 -3.49
N GLU A 30 6.59 13.74 -2.72
CA GLU A 30 6.94 12.34 -2.47
C GLU A 30 5.81 11.62 -1.75
N PHE A 31 5.22 12.25 -0.72
CA PHE A 31 4.11 11.69 0.03
C PHE A 31 2.87 11.47 -0.84
N ASN A 32 2.51 12.47 -1.66
CA ASN A 32 1.38 12.37 -2.57
C ASN A 32 1.59 11.26 -3.62
N LEU A 33 2.82 11.10 -4.12
CA LEU A 33 3.15 10.03 -5.05
C LEU A 33 3.06 8.65 -4.39
N ALA A 34 3.63 8.50 -3.20
CA ALA A 34 3.56 7.28 -2.39
C ALA A 34 2.10 6.87 -2.14
N LEU A 35 1.28 7.79 -1.65
CA LEU A 35 -0.12 7.55 -1.34
C LEU A 35 -0.94 7.22 -2.58
N LYS A 36 -0.71 7.93 -3.70
CA LYS A 36 -1.33 7.61 -5.00
C LYS A 36 -1.02 6.17 -5.42
N ASN A 37 0.21 5.71 -5.25
CA ASN A 37 0.60 4.36 -5.61
C ASN A 37 -0.04 3.29 -4.71
N VAL A 38 -0.16 3.55 -3.40
CA VAL A 38 -0.90 2.68 -2.47
C VAL A 38 -2.37 2.60 -2.85
N ILE A 39 -3.02 3.74 -3.16
CA ILE A 39 -4.41 3.78 -3.62
C ILE A 39 -4.59 2.99 -4.92
N LEU A 40 -3.65 3.09 -5.87
CA LEU A 40 -3.69 2.31 -7.10
C LEU A 40 -3.55 0.80 -6.85
N ALA A 41 -2.73 0.39 -5.89
CA ALA A 41 -2.62 -1.01 -5.47
C ALA A 41 -3.96 -1.52 -4.93
N ALA A 42 -4.55 -0.80 -3.96
CA ALA A 42 -5.83 -1.16 -3.36
C ALA A 42 -6.98 -1.16 -4.38
N LEU A 43 -7.05 -0.15 -5.24
CA LEU A 43 -8.05 -0.08 -6.31
C LEU A 43 -7.91 -1.25 -7.29
N THR A 44 -6.69 -1.71 -7.55
CA THR A 44 -6.47 -2.85 -8.44
C THR A 44 -6.98 -4.15 -7.82
N GLU A 45 -6.78 -4.37 -6.51
CA GLU A 45 -7.37 -5.50 -5.77
C GLU A 45 -8.91 -5.50 -5.91
N TYR A 46 -9.56 -4.36 -5.64
CA TYR A 46 -11.01 -4.23 -5.80
C TYR A 46 -11.47 -4.42 -7.25
N LYS A 47 -10.72 -3.90 -8.22
CA LYS A 47 -11.03 -4.09 -9.65
C LYS A 47 -10.97 -5.57 -10.04
N GLU A 48 -9.99 -6.33 -9.55
CA GLU A 48 -9.88 -7.76 -9.83
C GLU A 48 -11.04 -8.55 -9.21
N MET A 49 -11.41 -8.23 -7.97
CA MET A 49 -12.59 -8.78 -7.30
C MET A 49 -13.87 -8.53 -8.11
N LEU A 50 -14.14 -7.27 -8.44
CA LEU A 50 -15.39 -6.84 -9.08
C LEU A 50 -15.53 -7.38 -10.51
N LEU A 51 -14.41 -7.66 -11.19
CA LEU A 51 -14.38 -8.29 -12.51
C LEU A 51 -14.32 -9.82 -12.47
N GLY A 52 -14.41 -10.44 -11.28
CA GLY A 52 -14.50 -11.89 -11.13
C GLY A 52 -13.20 -12.65 -11.44
N LYS A 53 -12.03 -12.03 -11.24
CA LYS A 53 -10.72 -12.66 -11.48
C LYS A 53 -10.28 -13.66 -10.41
N GLY A 54 -11.17 -13.97 -9.46
CA GLY A 54 -10.88 -14.77 -8.27
C GLY A 54 -10.20 -13.92 -7.19
N LEU A 55 -10.47 -14.27 -5.93
CA LEU A 55 -9.82 -13.66 -4.78
C LEU A 55 -9.19 -14.72 -3.89
N PRO A 56 -8.08 -14.37 -3.22
CA PRO A 56 -7.58 -15.18 -2.12
C PRO A 56 -8.65 -15.32 -1.04
N THR A 57 -8.73 -16.50 -0.42
CA THR A 57 -9.73 -16.79 0.63
C THR A 57 -9.08 -17.07 1.98
N ARG A 58 -7.77 -17.39 1.99
CA ARG A 58 -6.99 -17.56 3.21
C ARG A 58 -6.34 -16.24 3.60
N ALA A 59 -6.25 -15.99 4.91
CA ALA A 59 -5.70 -14.74 5.44
C ALA A 59 -4.27 -14.44 4.91
N ASP A 60 -3.42 -15.47 4.82
CA ASP A 60 -2.05 -15.30 4.33
C ASP A 60 -2.01 -14.98 2.83
N GLU A 61 -2.90 -15.58 2.04
CA GLU A 61 -3.03 -15.28 0.61
C GLU A 61 -3.51 -13.83 0.39
N ILE A 62 -4.36 -13.30 1.27
CA ILE A 62 -4.79 -11.88 1.21
C ILE A 62 -3.58 -10.96 1.42
N LYS A 63 -2.72 -11.26 2.41
CA LYS A 63 -1.49 -10.48 2.64
C LYS A 63 -0.56 -10.54 1.44
N GLN A 64 -0.32 -11.74 0.90
CA GLN A 64 0.52 -11.95 -0.28
C GLN A 64 -0.03 -11.23 -1.51
N HIS A 65 -1.35 -11.24 -1.72
CA HIS A 65 -2.01 -10.54 -2.83
C HIS A 65 -1.90 -9.02 -2.71
N ARG A 66 -2.07 -8.47 -1.50
CA ARG A 66 -1.80 -7.05 -1.23
C ARG A 66 -0.35 -6.68 -1.49
N LEU A 67 0.59 -7.49 -1.00
CA LEU A 67 2.02 -7.27 -1.24
C LEU A 67 2.32 -7.30 -2.73
N PHE A 68 1.74 -8.23 -3.49
CA PHE A 68 1.90 -8.31 -4.94
C PHE A 68 1.48 -7.00 -5.64
N HIS A 69 0.34 -6.42 -5.27
CA HIS A 69 -0.11 -5.14 -5.84
C HIS A 69 0.75 -3.96 -5.39
N LEU A 70 1.24 -3.96 -4.14
CA LEU A 70 2.20 -2.97 -3.67
C LEU A 70 3.54 -3.07 -4.41
N VAL A 71 4.05 -4.26 -4.66
CA VAL A 71 5.26 -4.46 -5.48
C VAL A 71 5.08 -3.83 -6.86
N LYS A 72 3.93 -4.08 -7.48
CA LYS A 72 3.62 -3.57 -8.82
C LYS A 72 3.47 -2.05 -8.88
N HIS A 73 2.80 -1.45 -7.90
CA HIS A 73 2.39 -0.04 -7.96
C HIS A 73 3.19 0.89 -7.06
N TYR A 74 3.55 0.46 -5.85
CA TYR A 74 4.32 1.26 -4.89
C TYR A 74 5.83 1.08 -5.10
N PHE A 75 6.33 -0.16 -5.09
CA PHE A 75 7.75 -0.46 -5.30
C PHE A 75 8.16 -0.49 -6.78
N GLN A 76 7.25 -0.20 -7.71
CA GLN A 76 7.52 -0.09 -9.16
C GLN A 76 8.21 -1.34 -9.75
N GLY A 77 7.85 -2.52 -9.27
CA GLY A 77 8.39 -3.82 -9.69
C GLY A 77 9.69 -4.24 -9.00
N VAL A 78 10.22 -3.42 -8.08
CA VAL A 78 11.36 -3.78 -7.23
C VAL A 78 10.85 -4.61 -6.04
N MET A 79 11.54 -5.70 -5.73
CA MET A 79 11.20 -6.51 -4.56
C MET A 79 11.57 -5.73 -3.28
N PRO A 80 10.62 -5.51 -2.35
CA PRO A 80 10.91 -4.86 -1.09
C PRO A 80 11.75 -5.75 -0.19
N THR A 81 12.50 -5.10 0.69
CA THR A 81 13.20 -5.74 1.80
C THR A 81 12.21 -6.19 2.87
N GLU A 82 12.64 -7.12 3.72
CA GLU A 82 11.83 -7.60 4.85
C GLU A 82 11.49 -6.47 5.84
N ALA A 83 12.41 -5.52 6.03
CA ALA A 83 12.16 -4.35 6.88
C ALA A 83 11.04 -3.47 6.32
N GLU A 84 10.97 -3.29 5.00
CA GLU A 84 9.89 -2.53 4.34
C GLU A 84 8.55 -3.26 4.44
N VAL A 85 8.54 -4.59 4.23
CA VAL A 85 7.32 -5.40 4.38
C VAL A 85 6.84 -5.39 5.83
N SER A 86 7.74 -5.62 6.78
CA SER A 86 7.50 -5.55 8.23
C SER A 86 6.89 -4.21 8.63
N SER A 87 7.49 -3.11 8.16
CA SER A 87 7.01 -1.74 8.45
C SER A 87 5.63 -1.46 7.85
N MET A 88 5.37 -1.87 6.61
CA MET A 88 4.07 -1.63 5.96
C MET A 88 2.95 -2.49 6.53
N PHE A 89 3.23 -3.76 6.85
CA PHE A 89 2.22 -4.70 7.34
C PHE A 89 2.16 -4.80 8.87
N GLN A 90 3.03 -4.05 9.58
CA GLN A 90 3.16 -4.11 11.04
C GLN A 90 3.39 -5.54 11.54
N LEU A 91 4.22 -6.28 10.81
CA LEU A 91 4.59 -7.66 11.12
C LEU A 91 5.93 -7.69 11.85
N THR A 92 6.26 -8.84 12.44
CA THR A 92 7.65 -9.12 12.77
C THR A 92 8.44 -9.47 11.51
N GLU A 93 9.77 -9.31 11.52
CA GLU A 93 10.62 -9.71 10.37
C GLU A 93 10.47 -11.21 10.05
N THR A 94 10.30 -12.05 11.07
CA THR A 94 10.07 -13.50 10.91
C THR A 94 8.77 -13.79 10.15
N GLU A 95 7.68 -13.08 10.44
CA GLU A 95 6.41 -13.22 9.73
C GLU A 95 6.46 -12.66 8.31
N SER A 96 7.38 -11.74 8.03
CA SER A 96 7.56 -11.15 6.69
C SER A 96 8.20 -12.12 5.69
N ARG A 97 8.81 -13.21 6.17
CA ARG A 97 9.47 -14.24 5.34
C ARG A 97 8.54 -15.39 4.93
N ALA A 98 7.42 -15.57 5.63
CA ALA A 98 6.51 -16.72 5.50
C ALA A 98 5.50 -16.56 4.37
#